data_AF-A0A1W9M1V8-F1
#
_entry.id   AF-A0A1W9M1V8-F1
#
_cell.length_a   1.000
_cell.length_b   1.000
_cell.length_c   1.000
_cell.angle_alpha   90.00
_cell.angle_beta   90.00
_cell.angle_gamma   90.00
#
_symmetry.space_group_name_H-M   'P 1'
#
loop_
_entity.id
_entity.type
_entity.pdbx_description
1 polymer ?
#
loop_
_entity_poly.entity_id
_entity_poly.type
_entity_poly.pdbx_seq_one_letter_code
_entity_poly.pdbx_strand_id
1 'polypeptide(L)'
;MKVSLRDLAAGLFALLAFLLLQRLIATTLPGSALLALELEAEQTCIAKMYWSHVPGRFDELSAAAATPCPAGERCQATVRLNDTTVHSVRLDLDVASASIFGLRVESRLAPGRRFGPAEILALFVPQDPAVRLELAGDHLVVHAPGSTISLISRAPLLRAHWFMRHGLPLIFALAAFFFLRRFDPRAMAALVDIEGKRPVTGGNIAALDGLRGLAAIMVVADHTLPPFIGTGAAGVLIFFALSGFLLARPFVANPAMVLSLEAMEGYFRRRLARVLPVYYCYIFMIHCLTLRFDLALRHVLFLEGAGHLWAIPQEMLFYLLLVPLLLCIHLVFRGRVLVVVPALFVMMLLWNRYVDATVLPMYGMDH
;
A
#
# COMPACT_ATOMS: atom_id res chain seq x y z
N MET A 1 -14.83 -11.71 36.20
CA MET A 1 -14.22 -10.55 35.50
C MET A 1 -15.24 -9.42 35.46
N LYS A 2 -15.04 -8.29 36.16
CA LYS A 2 -15.93 -7.13 36.01
C LYS A 2 -15.51 -6.38 34.74
N VAL A 3 -16.36 -6.40 33.72
CA VAL A 3 -16.15 -5.63 32.48
C VAL A 3 -16.43 -4.17 32.79
N SER A 4 -15.47 -3.28 32.55
CA SER A 4 -15.68 -1.84 32.76
C SER A 4 -16.43 -1.21 31.58
N LEU A 5 -17.09 -0.05 31.79
CA LEU A 5 -17.71 0.72 30.71
C LEU A 5 -16.70 1.05 29.59
N ARG A 6 -15.44 1.28 29.96
CA ARG A 6 -14.34 1.53 29.04
C ARG A 6 -14.03 0.30 28.18
N ASP A 7 -14.05 -0.90 28.76
CA ASP A 7 -13.87 -2.15 28.00
C ASP A 7 -15.02 -2.37 27.01
N LEU A 8 -16.26 -2.07 27.41
CA LEU A 8 -17.42 -2.13 26.50
C LEU A 8 -17.32 -1.13 25.35
N ALA A 9 -16.97 0.14 25.65
CA ALA A 9 -16.81 1.18 24.64
C ALA A 9 -15.67 0.85 23.66
N ALA A 10 -14.52 0.38 24.16
CA ALA A 10 -13.41 -0.06 23.33
C ALA A 10 -13.80 -1.26 22.46
N GLY A 11 -14.56 -2.21 23.02
CA GLY A 11 -15.07 -3.38 22.29
C GLY A 11 -16.04 -2.98 21.17
N LEU A 12 -16.98 -2.09 21.44
CA LEU A 12 -17.90 -1.56 20.43
C LEU A 12 -17.16 -0.80 19.33
N PHE A 13 -16.21 0.06 19.69
CA PHE A 13 -15.39 0.77 18.71
C PHE A 13 -14.60 -0.19 17.82
N ALA A 14 -13.95 -1.20 18.40
CA ALA A 14 -13.20 -2.19 17.66
C ALA A 14 -14.08 -3.00 16.70
N LEU A 15 -15.29 -3.36 17.12
CA LEU A 15 -16.27 -4.03 16.24
C LEU A 15 -16.70 -3.13 15.07
N LEU A 16 -17.01 -1.87 15.33
CA LEU A 16 -17.37 -0.92 14.27
C LEU A 16 -16.21 -0.67 13.32
N ALA A 17 -14.98 -0.52 13.84
CA ALA A 17 -13.76 -0.39 13.04
C ALA A 17 -13.51 -1.65 12.19
N PHE A 18 -13.73 -2.85 12.74
CA PHE A 18 -13.64 -4.10 12.00
C PHE A 18 -14.61 -4.11 10.81
N LEU A 19 -15.90 -3.84 11.05
CA LEU A 19 -16.92 -3.84 10.00
C LEU A 19 -16.65 -2.77 8.93
N LEU A 20 -16.21 -1.59 9.34
CA LEU A 20 -15.84 -0.50 8.45
C LEU A 20 -14.64 -0.88 7.58
N LEU A 21 -13.53 -1.32 8.19
CA LEU A 21 -12.33 -1.74 7.47
C LEU A 21 -12.64 -2.91 6.55
N GLN A 22 -13.38 -3.92 7.01
CA GLN A 22 -13.79 -5.04 6.18
C GLN A 22 -14.56 -4.59 4.93
N ARG A 23 -15.48 -3.62 5.06
CA ARG A 23 -16.20 -3.05 3.91
C ARG A 23 -15.26 -2.27 3.00
N LEU A 24 -14.46 -1.38 3.56
CA LEU A 24 -13.51 -0.56 2.80
C LEU A 24 -12.53 -1.45 2.03
N ILE A 25 -11.90 -2.44 2.66
CA ILE A 25 -11.01 -3.39 2.01
C ILE A 25 -11.71 -4.14 0.89
N ALA A 26 -12.95 -4.59 1.09
CA ALA A 26 -13.69 -5.31 0.06
C ALA A 26 -13.96 -4.45 -1.18
N THR A 27 -14.05 -3.12 -1.02
CA THR A 27 -14.29 -2.20 -2.12
C THR A 27 -13.02 -1.60 -2.70
N THR A 28 -12.00 -1.28 -1.90
CA THR A 28 -10.90 -0.41 -2.34
C THR A 28 -9.53 -1.07 -2.43
N LEU A 29 -9.37 -2.32 -2.01
CA LEU A 29 -8.11 -3.07 -2.17
C LEU A 29 -8.02 -4.03 -3.35
N PRO A 30 -9.12 -4.55 -3.94
CA PRO A 30 -9.03 -5.29 -5.20
C PRO A 30 -8.66 -4.30 -6.33
N GLY A 31 -7.37 -4.01 -6.46
CA GLY A 31 -6.80 -3.28 -7.57
C GLY A 31 -6.28 -4.25 -8.62
N SER A 32 -6.37 -3.87 -9.89
CA SER A 32 -5.75 -4.58 -10.99
C SER A 32 -4.51 -3.82 -11.44
N ALA A 33 -3.37 -4.51 -11.52
CA ALA A 33 -2.11 -3.98 -12.06
C ALA A 33 -2.16 -3.98 -13.60
N LEU A 34 -2.71 -5.04 -14.19
CA LEU A 34 -2.72 -5.27 -15.63
C LEU A 34 -3.99 -6.01 -16.05
N LEU A 35 -4.59 -5.53 -17.14
CA LEU A 35 -5.62 -6.23 -17.89
C LEU A 35 -5.04 -6.66 -19.23
N ALA A 36 -5.19 -7.94 -19.58
CA ALA A 36 -4.85 -8.46 -20.89
C ALA A 36 -6.06 -9.19 -21.48
N LEU A 37 -6.58 -8.64 -22.58
CA LEU A 37 -7.67 -9.24 -23.34
C LEU A 37 -7.08 -10.00 -24.53
N GLU A 38 -7.37 -11.30 -24.60
CA GLU A 38 -6.98 -12.17 -25.70
C GLU A 38 -8.13 -12.22 -26.70
N LEU A 39 -7.94 -11.69 -27.90
CA LEU A 39 -8.98 -11.56 -28.92
C LEU A 39 -8.44 -11.72 -30.35
N GLU A 40 -9.34 -11.97 -31.29
CA GLU A 40 -9.10 -12.02 -32.73
C GLU A 40 -10.26 -11.33 -33.46
N ALA A 41 -9.97 -10.55 -34.49
CA ALA A 41 -10.98 -9.88 -35.30
C ALA A 41 -10.57 -9.94 -36.78
N GLU A 42 -11.56 -9.99 -37.68
CA GLU A 42 -11.30 -10.03 -39.13
C GLU A 42 -10.68 -8.73 -39.66
N GLN A 43 -10.89 -7.63 -38.95
CA GLN A 43 -10.34 -6.30 -39.26
C GLN A 43 -9.40 -5.86 -38.14
N THR A 44 -8.49 -4.94 -38.46
CA THR A 44 -7.63 -4.31 -37.46
C THR A 44 -8.48 -3.61 -36.41
N CYS A 45 -8.25 -3.91 -35.13
CA CYS A 45 -9.02 -3.31 -34.04
C CYS A 45 -8.13 -2.70 -32.96
N ILE A 46 -8.58 -1.60 -32.38
CA ILE A 46 -8.05 -0.97 -31.19
C ILE A 46 -9.00 -1.28 -30.04
N ALA A 47 -8.56 -2.14 -29.12
CA ALA A 47 -9.28 -2.37 -27.88
C ALA A 47 -9.05 -1.20 -26.91
N LYS A 48 -10.11 -0.50 -26.54
CA LYS A 48 -10.11 0.50 -25.48
C LYS A 48 -10.71 -0.10 -24.23
N MET A 49 -10.04 0.09 -23.10
CA MET A 49 -10.55 -0.32 -21.80
C MET A 49 -10.82 0.92 -20.96
N TYR A 50 -12.02 0.98 -20.41
CA TYR A 50 -12.45 2.00 -19.48
C TYR A 50 -12.69 1.36 -18.13
N TRP A 51 -12.40 2.06 -17.05
CA TRP A 51 -12.64 1.56 -15.70
C TRP A 51 -13.22 2.65 -14.80
N SER A 52 -14.08 2.22 -13.88
CA SER A 52 -14.62 3.09 -12.84
C SER A 52 -14.00 2.78 -11.48
N HIS A 53 -13.64 3.83 -10.76
CA HIS A 53 -13.25 3.79 -9.36
C HIS A 53 -14.45 3.84 -8.40
N VAL A 54 -15.66 4.09 -8.92
CA VAL A 54 -16.87 4.28 -8.09
C VAL A 54 -17.71 3.00 -8.10
N PRO A 55 -18.06 2.43 -6.93
CA PRO A 55 -18.98 1.31 -6.84
C PRO A 55 -20.36 1.68 -7.39
N GLY A 56 -20.92 0.84 -8.27
CA GLY A 56 -22.31 0.95 -8.72
C GLY A 56 -22.61 2.06 -9.74
N ARG A 57 -21.62 2.89 -10.11
CA ARG A 57 -21.73 3.88 -11.18
C ARG A 57 -20.53 3.75 -12.12
N PHE A 58 -20.79 3.58 -13.40
CA PHE A 58 -19.75 3.64 -14.42
C PHE A 58 -19.47 5.10 -14.78
N ASP A 59 -18.19 5.45 -14.86
CA ASP A 59 -17.69 6.75 -15.30
C ASP A 59 -16.62 6.54 -16.37
N GLU A 60 -16.57 7.43 -17.36
CA GLU A 60 -15.66 7.39 -18.50
C GLU A 60 -14.38 8.20 -18.28
N LEU A 61 -14.20 8.80 -17.09
CA LEU A 61 -13.03 9.63 -16.78
C LEU A 61 -11.69 8.90 -16.91
N SER A 62 -11.67 7.57 -16.85
CA SER A 62 -10.44 6.78 -16.95
C SER A 62 -10.53 5.77 -18.10
N ALA A 63 -9.68 5.98 -19.09
CA ALA A 63 -9.60 5.18 -20.30
C ALA A 63 -8.14 4.96 -20.71
N ALA A 64 -7.85 3.79 -21.26
CA ALA A 64 -6.61 3.52 -21.94
C ALA A 64 -6.87 2.71 -23.20
N ALA A 65 -6.22 3.11 -24.29
CA ALA A 65 -6.17 2.31 -25.50
C ALA A 65 -5.08 1.25 -25.33
N ALA A 66 -5.42 0.01 -25.64
CA ALA A 66 -4.45 -1.08 -25.73
C ALA A 66 -3.68 -1.02 -27.06
N THR A 67 -2.68 -1.89 -27.18
CA THR A 67 -1.95 -2.11 -28.43
C THR A 67 -2.92 -2.49 -29.56
N PRO A 68 -2.76 -1.93 -30.78
CA PRO A 68 -3.57 -2.32 -31.94
C PRO A 68 -3.43 -3.81 -32.23
N CYS A 69 -4.55 -4.47 -32.51
CA CYS A 69 -4.58 -5.87 -32.90
C CYS A 69 -4.64 -6.01 -34.42
N PRO A 70 -3.73 -6.81 -35.02
CA PRO A 70 -3.73 -7.08 -36.45
C PRO A 70 -4.96 -7.89 -36.88
N ALA A 71 -5.36 -7.70 -38.14
CA ALA A 71 -6.49 -8.41 -38.75
C ALA A 71 -6.18 -9.91 -38.93
N GLY A 72 -7.13 -10.77 -38.54
CA GLY A 72 -7.05 -12.22 -38.74
C GLY A 72 -6.02 -12.95 -37.88
N GLU A 73 -5.46 -12.28 -36.86
CA GLU A 73 -4.45 -12.86 -35.96
C GLU A 73 -4.89 -12.74 -34.50
N ARG A 74 -4.53 -13.75 -33.70
CA ARG A 74 -4.73 -13.69 -32.25
C ARG A 74 -3.81 -12.64 -31.63
N CYS A 75 -4.41 -11.70 -30.93
CA CYS A 75 -3.75 -10.56 -30.32
C CYS A 75 -4.00 -10.54 -28.80
N GLN A 76 -3.02 -10.01 -28.07
CA GLN A 76 -3.17 -9.72 -26.65
C GLN A 76 -3.17 -8.20 -26.43
N ALA A 77 -4.36 -7.63 -26.28
CA ALA A 77 -4.55 -6.22 -25.95
C ALA A 77 -4.29 -6.00 -24.46
N THR A 78 -3.17 -5.39 -24.11
CA THR A 78 -2.77 -5.14 -22.70
C THR A 78 -2.94 -3.68 -22.29
N VAL A 79 -3.45 -3.47 -21.08
CA VAL A 79 -3.58 -2.17 -20.43
C VAL A 79 -2.99 -2.26 -19.03
N ARG A 80 -2.03 -1.38 -18.75
CA ARG A 80 -1.51 -1.18 -17.38
C ARG A 80 -2.41 -0.20 -16.66
N LEU A 81 -2.91 -0.62 -15.51
CA LEU A 81 -3.85 0.14 -14.70
C LEU A 81 -3.20 0.75 -13.46
N ASN A 82 -1.87 0.62 -13.35
CA ASN A 82 -1.04 1.09 -12.24
C ASN A 82 -1.69 0.79 -10.89
N ASP A 83 -2.33 -0.38 -10.80
CA ASP A 83 -2.75 -0.95 -9.54
C ASP A 83 -3.82 -0.08 -8.83
N THR A 84 -4.57 0.67 -9.64
CA THR A 84 -5.71 1.48 -9.22
C THR A 84 -6.93 0.61 -8.89
N THR A 85 -7.87 1.15 -8.11
CA THR A 85 -9.10 0.44 -7.76
C THR A 85 -10.03 0.34 -8.96
N VAL A 86 -10.40 -0.88 -9.34
CA VAL A 86 -11.28 -1.11 -10.50
C VAL A 86 -12.54 -1.83 -10.05
N HIS A 87 -13.64 -1.11 -10.04
CA HIS A 87 -14.95 -1.65 -9.67
C HIS A 87 -15.70 -2.25 -10.84
N SER A 88 -15.66 -1.57 -11.99
CA SER A 88 -16.27 -2.03 -13.23
C SER A 88 -15.35 -1.69 -14.39
N VAL A 89 -15.32 -2.60 -15.36
CA VAL A 89 -14.54 -2.47 -16.59
C VAL A 89 -15.50 -2.46 -17.76
N ARG A 90 -15.29 -1.53 -18.68
CA ARG A 90 -15.91 -1.54 -20.00
C ARG A 90 -14.85 -1.80 -21.05
N LEU A 91 -15.13 -2.77 -21.91
CA LEU A 91 -14.33 -3.14 -23.07
C LEU A 91 -15.01 -2.56 -24.30
N ASP A 92 -14.33 -1.65 -25.00
CA ASP A 92 -14.79 -1.08 -26.25
C ASP A 92 -13.87 -1.56 -27.37
N LEU A 93 -14.42 -2.29 -28.34
CA LEU A 93 -13.73 -2.71 -29.55
C LEU A 93 -14.31 -1.94 -30.74
N ASP A 94 -13.47 -1.39 -31.59
CA ASP A 94 -13.83 -0.64 -32.80
C ASP A 94 -14.05 -1.55 -34.04
N VAL A 95 -14.70 -2.70 -33.81
CA VAL A 95 -15.07 -3.66 -34.85
C VAL A 95 -16.51 -4.15 -34.65
N ALA A 96 -17.12 -4.63 -35.74
CA ALA A 96 -18.46 -5.21 -35.73
C ALA A 96 -18.50 -6.67 -35.24
N SER A 97 -17.39 -7.38 -35.34
CA SER A 97 -17.28 -8.79 -34.96
C SER A 97 -15.90 -9.07 -34.35
N ALA A 98 -15.88 -9.75 -33.20
CA ALA A 98 -14.64 -10.19 -32.55
C ALA A 98 -14.84 -11.51 -31.80
N SER A 99 -13.79 -12.33 -31.78
CA SER A 99 -13.69 -13.57 -31.00
C SER A 99 -12.82 -13.32 -29.78
N ILE A 100 -13.38 -13.44 -28.58
CA ILE A 100 -12.68 -13.26 -27.30
C ILE A 100 -12.34 -14.63 -26.70
N PHE A 101 -11.04 -14.90 -26.49
CA PHE A 101 -10.54 -16.17 -25.95
C PHE A 101 -10.35 -16.13 -24.44
N GLY A 102 -10.10 -14.95 -23.86
CA GLY A 102 -9.90 -14.84 -22.43
C GLY A 102 -9.55 -13.43 -21.99
N LEU A 103 -9.71 -13.21 -20.69
CA LEU A 103 -9.33 -11.97 -20.01
C LEU A 103 -8.44 -12.34 -18.83
N ARG A 104 -7.20 -11.85 -18.83
CA ARG A 104 -6.28 -12.01 -17.70
C ARG A 104 -6.24 -10.72 -16.90
N VAL A 105 -6.38 -10.85 -15.60
CA VAL A 105 -6.31 -9.75 -14.65
C VAL A 105 -5.23 -10.07 -13.64
N GLU A 106 -4.21 -9.23 -13.56
CA GLU A 106 -3.12 -9.35 -12.60
C GLU A 106 -3.23 -8.26 -11.54
N SER A 107 -2.73 -8.53 -10.33
CA SER A 107 -2.73 -7.61 -9.19
C SER A 107 -1.47 -7.85 -8.36
N ARG A 108 -0.94 -6.82 -7.71
CA ARG A 108 0.19 -6.99 -6.78
C ARG A 108 -0.24 -7.57 -5.43
N LEU A 109 -1.49 -7.36 -5.01
CA LEU A 109 -1.97 -7.72 -3.67
C LEU A 109 -3.04 -8.83 -3.64
N ALA A 110 -3.55 -9.21 -4.81
CA ALA A 110 -4.47 -10.33 -4.97
C ALA A 110 -3.91 -11.33 -5.98
N PRO A 111 -4.19 -12.63 -5.84
CA PRO A 111 -3.82 -13.60 -6.88
C PRO A 111 -4.49 -13.19 -8.19
N GLY A 112 -3.68 -13.09 -9.25
CA GLY A 112 -4.18 -12.85 -10.60
C GLY A 112 -5.16 -13.95 -11.01
N ARG A 113 -6.11 -13.60 -11.88
CA ARG A 113 -7.13 -14.52 -12.36
C ARG A 113 -7.26 -14.42 -13.87
N ARG A 114 -7.39 -15.57 -14.53
CA ARG A 114 -7.79 -15.68 -15.93
C ARG A 114 -9.27 -16.04 -15.99
N PHE A 115 -10.01 -15.30 -16.78
CA PHE A 115 -11.42 -15.54 -17.09
C PHE A 115 -11.51 -16.24 -18.44
N GLY A 116 -12.19 -17.38 -18.46
CA GLY A 116 -12.52 -18.07 -19.70
C GLY A 116 -13.75 -17.47 -20.40
N PRO A 117 -14.02 -17.86 -21.65
CA PRO A 117 -15.14 -17.32 -22.45
C PRO A 117 -16.50 -17.41 -21.77
N ALA A 118 -16.81 -18.54 -21.11
CA ALA A 118 -18.07 -18.73 -20.38
C ALA A 118 -18.20 -17.79 -19.16
N GLU A 119 -17.10 -17.52 -18.46
CA GLU A 119 -17.08 -16.58 -17.34
C GLU A 119 -17.21 -15.14 -17.82
N ILE A 120 -16.59 -14.80 -18.96
CA ILE A 120 -16.73 -13.49 -19.61
C ILE A 120 -18.19 -13.27 -20.00
N LEU A 121 -18.84 -14.25 -20.62
CA LEU A 121 -20.27 -14.20 -20.95
C LEU A 121 -21.15 -13.96 -19.71
N ALA A 122 -20.83 -14.60 -18.58
CA ALA A 122 -21.58 -14.42 -17.35
C ALA A 122 -21.34 -13.04 -16.68
N LEU A 123 -20.13 -12.48 -16.86
CA LEU A 123 -19.67 -11.29 -16.17
C LEU A 123 -19.93 -10.00 -16.95
N PHE A 124 -19.87 -10.04 -18.27
CA PHE A 124 -19.99 -8.88 -19.15
C PHE A 124 -21.36 -8.81 -19.82
N VAL A 125 -21.87 -7.59 -19.98
CA VAL A 125 -23.16 -7.29 -20.61
C VAL A 125 -22.91 -6.32 -21.75
N PRO A 126 -23.56 -6.50 -22.89
CA PRO A 126 -23.51 -5.48 -23.92
C PRO A 126 -24.24 -4.22 -23.46
N GLN A 127 -23.68 -3.05 -23.75
CA GLN A 127 -24.39 -1.78 -23.55
C GLN A 127 -25.52 -1.60 -24.56
N ASP A 128 -25.30 -2.02 -25.81
CA ASP A 128 -26.31 -2.01 -26.86
C ASP A 128 -27.07 -3.36 -26.85
N PRO A 129 -28.39 -3.37 -26.62
CA PRO A 129 -29.22 -4.59 -26.64
C PRO A 129 -29.14 -5.38 -27.94
N ALA A 130 -28.73 -4.75 -29.05
CA ALA A 130 -28.61 -5.39 -30.34
C ALA A 130 -27.31 -6.20 -30.50
N VAL A 131 -26.33 -6.02 -29.61
CA VAL A 131 -25.09 -6.82 -29.59
C VAL A 131 -25.40 -8.23 -29.09
N ARG A 132 -24.99 -9.23 -29.88
CA ARG A 132 -25.17 -10.65 -29.56
C ARG A 132 -23.88 -11.27 -29.09
N LEU A 133 -23.99 -12.12 -28.08
CA LEU A 133 -22.90 -12.84 -27.44
C LEU A 133 -23.19 -14.34 -27.58
N GLU A 134 -22.32 -15.07 -28.29
CA GLU A 134 -22.48 -16.50 -28.53
C GLU A 134 -21.22 -17.24 -28.10
N LEU A 135 -21.40 -18.27 -27.28
CA LEU A 135 -20.29 -19.11 -26.82
C LEU A 135 -20.00 -20.19 -27.87
N ALA A 136 -18.84 -20.10 -28.53
CA ALA A 136 -18.40 -21.02 -29.57
C ALA A 136 -17.22 -21.87 -29.07
N GLY A 137 -17.49 -22.83 -28.18
CA GLY A 137 -16.48 -23.77 -27.68
C GLY A 137 -15.37 -23.09 -26.87
N ASP A 138 -14.25 -22.76 -27.50
CA ASP A 138 -13.05 -22.18 -26.90
C ASP A 138 -13.00 -20.64 -26.93
N HIS A 139 -14.00 -19.98 -27.51
CA HIS A 139 -14.08 -18.52 -27.59
C HIS A 139 -15.51 -17.99 -27.47
N LEU A 140 -15.62 -16.70 -27.18
CA LEU A 140 -16.85 -15.94 -27.12
C LEU A 140 -16.92 -15.06 -28.36
N VAL A 141 -17.88 -15.32 -29.24
CA VAL A 141 -18.12 -14.51 -30.43
C VAL A 141 -19.04 -13.35 -30.04
N VAL A 142 -18.61 -12.13 -30.38
CA VAL A 142 -19.35 -10.91 -30.09
C VAL A 142 -19.67 -10.22 -31.41
N HIS A 143 -20.95 -10.05 -31.71
CA HIS A 143 -21.43 -9.42 -32.93
C HIS A 143 -22.23 -8.17 -32.60
N ALA A 144 -21.81 -7.02 -33.12
CA ALA A 144 -22.53 -5.76 -33.08
C ALA A 144 -23.16 -5.45 -34.45
N PRO A 145 -24.36 -4.85 -34.50
CA PRO A 145 -24.93 -4.34 -35.74
C PRO A 145 -24.19 -3.11 -36.28
N GLY A 146 -23.47 -2.39 -35.40
CA GLY A 146 -22.63 -1.25 -35.74
C GLY A 146 -21.14 -1.60 -35.81
N SER A 147 -20.30 -0.57 -35.92
CA SER A 147 -18.84 -0.71 -35.96
C SER A 147 -18.16 -0.74 -34.59
N THR A 148 -18.93 -0.79 -33.50
CA THR A 148 -18.39 -0.79 -32.14
C THR A 148 -19.09 -1.83 -31.26
N ILE A 149 -18.28 -2.58 -30.52
CA ILE A 149 -18.71 -3.50 -29.47
C ILE A 149 -18.37 -2.86 -28.13
N SER A 150 -19.37 -2.69 -27.26
CA SER A 150 -19.15 -2.19 -25.90
C SER A 150 -19.72 -3.17 -24.87
N LEU A 151 -18.84 -3.73 -24.04
CA LEU A 151 -19.17 -4.71 -23.01
C LEU A 151 -18.80 -4.18 -21.63
N ILE A 152 -19.76 -4.13 -20.70
CA ILE A 152 -19.54 -3.66 -19.33
C ILE A 152 -19.62 -4.81 -18.32
N SER A 153 -18.70 -4.86 -17.36
CA SER A 153 -18.72 -5.87 -16.29
C SER A 153 -19.82 -5.58 -15.26
N ARG A 154 -20.57 -6.61 -14.86
CA ARG A 154 -21.61 -6.53 -13.81
C ARG A 154 -21.04 -6.46 -12.40
N ALA A 155 -19.81 -6.93 -12.22
CA ALA A 155 -19.16 -7.04 -10.94
C ALA A 155 -17.64 -6.74 -11.06
N PRO A 156 -16.96 -6.46 -9.93
CA PRO A 156 -15.52 -6.34 -9.90
C PRO A 156 -14.83 -7.61 -10.37
N LEU A 157 -13.78 -7.46 -11.16
CA LEU A 157 -13.03 -8.59 -11.71
C LEU A 157 -12.25 -9.30 -10.59
N LEU A 158 -11.65 -8.55 -9.67
CA LEU A 158 -10.91 -9.10 -8.54
C LEU A 158 -11.71 -8.97 -7.25
N ARG A 159 -11.51 -9.94 -6.35
CA ARG A 159 -12.00 -9.91 -4.97
C ARG A 159 -10.79 -9.93 -4.05
N ALA A 160 -10.86 -9.16 -2.97
CA ALA A 160 -9.80 -9.17 -1.97
C ALA A 160 -9.61 -10.58 -1.41
N HIS A 161 -8.34 -10.98 -1.25
CA HIS A 161 -8.00 -12.26 -0.62
C HIS A 161 -8.64 -12.37 0.77
N TRP A 162 -9.05 -13.57 1.18
CA TRP A 162 -9.80 -13.77 2.43
C TRP A 162 -9.07 -13.18 3.65
N PHE A 163 -7.75 -13.36 3.71
CA PHE A 163 -6.92 -12.83 4.77
C PHE A 163 -6.92 -11.29 4.80
N MET A 164 -6.80 -10.65 3.62
CA MET A 164 -6.86 -9.19 3.54
C MET A 164 -8.24 -8.68 3.94
N ARG A 165 -9.31 -9.36 3.50
CA ARG A 165 -10.69 -8.96 3.81
C ARG A 165 -11.09 -9.18 5.26
N HIS A 166 -10.60 -10.22 5.92
CA HIS A 166 -11.07 -10.63 7.25
C HIS A 166 -9.97 -10.62 8.31
N GLY A 167 -8.81 -11.19 8.00
CA GLY A 167 -7.67 -11.27 8.91
C GLY A 167 -7.10 -9.88 9.25
N LEU A 168 -6.85 -9.06 8.23
CA LEU A 168 -6.24 -7.74 8.43
C LEU A 168 -7.14 -6.80 9.26
N PRO A 169 -8.45 -6.61 8.96
CA PRO A 169 -9.36 -5.86 9.83
C PRO A 169 -9.42 -6.39 11.25
N LEU A 170 -9.36 -7.71 11.44
CA LEU A 170 -9.39 -8.31 12.77
C LEU A 170 -8.13 -7.94 13.56
N ILE A 171 -6.95 -8.02 12.94
CA ILE A 171 -5.69 -7.61 13.56
C ILE A 171 -5.75 -6.14 13.97
N PHE A 172 -6.20 -5.26 13.08
CA PHE A 172 -6.34 -3.83 13.38
C PHE A 172 -7.38 -3.54 14.46
N ALA A 173 -8.53 -4.22 14.44
CA ALA A 173 -9.58 -4.06 15.45
C ALA A 173 -9.11 -4.54 16.82
N LEU A 174 -8.40 -5.66 16.90
CA LEU A 174 -7.80 -6.16 18.14
C LEU A 174 -6.72 -5.20 18.65
N ALA A 175 -5.84 -4.72 17.77
CA ALA A 175 -4.83 -3.73 18.13
C ALA A 175 -5.48 -2.45 18.67
N ALA A 176 -6.51 -1.93 17.99
CA ALA A 176 -7.28 -0.77 18.43
C ALA A 176 -7.98 -1.00 19.78
N PHE A 177 -8.56 -2.19 19.99
CA PHE A 177 -9.17 -2.57 21.26
C PHE A 177 -8.16 -2.52 22.41
N PHE A 178 -7.03 -3.22 22.27
CA PHE A 178 -6.00 -3.24 23.30
C PHE A 178 -5.38 -1.87 23.53
N PHE A 179 -5.19 -1.10 22.45
CA PHE A 179 -4.74 0.27 22.53
C PHE A 179 -5.72 1.13 23.31
N LEU A 180 -6.98 1.25 22.91
CA LEU A 180 -7.98 2.09 23.56
C LEU A 180 -8.24 1.70 25.02
N ARG A 181 -8.14 0.41 25.33
CA ARG A 181 -8.25 -0.08 26.70
C ARG A 181 -7.11 0.41 27.61
N ARG A 182 -5.90 0.55 27.06
CA ARG A 182 -4.71 1.02 27.80
C ARG A 182 -4.40 2.51 27.57
N PHE A 183 -5.00 3.14 26.57
CA PHE A 183 -4.67 4.49 26.10
C PHE A 183 -5.16 5.54 27.08
N ASP A 184 -4.25 6.21 27.76
CA ASP A 184 -4.58 7.39 28.56
C ASP A 184 -4.18 8.64 27.77
N PRO A 185 -5.14 9.50 27.36
CA PRO A 185 -4.84 10.77 26.69
C PRO A 185 -3.88 11.64 27.50
N ARG A 186 -3.94 11.56 28.83
CA ARG A 186 -3.08 12.34 29.74
C ARG A 186 -1.64 11.84 29.75
N ALA A 187 -1.40 10.60 29.32
CA ALA A 187 -0.06 10.04 29.18
C ALA A 187 0.62 10.42 27.85
N MET A 188 -0.08 11.12 26.94
CA MET A 188 0.53 11.66 25.73
C MET A 188 1.38 12.88 26.09
N ALA A 189 2.65 12.65 26.41
CA ALA A 189 3.65 13.69 26.63
C ALA A 189 3.73 14.69 25.45
N ALA A 190 3.39 14.26 24.23
CA ALA A 190 3.34 15.14 23.06
C ALA A 190 2.30 16.29 23.16
N LEU A 191 1.28 16.16 24.01
CA LEU A 191 0.23 17.17 24.24
C LEU A 191 0.38 17.89 25.58
N VAL A 192 1.06 17.27 26.55
CA VAL A 192 1.08 17.72 27.95
C VAL A 192 2.46 18.21 28.39
N ASP A 193 3.54 17.68 27.80
CA ASP A 193 4.91 17.90 28.28
C ASP A 193 5.87 18.18 27.12
N ILE A 194 5.82 19.43 26.63
CA ILE A 194 6.72 19.93 25.58
C ILE A 194 8.13 20.19 26.16
N GLU A 195 8.22 20.56 27.44
CA GLU A 195 9.44 21.08 28.06
C GLU A 195 10.18 20.05 28.96
N GLY A 196 9.49 19.05 29.50
CA GLY A 196 10.02 18.07 30.46
C GLY A 196 10.60 16.79 29.83
N LYS A 197 10.72 16.73 28.50
CA LYS A 197 11.21 15.55 27.80
C LYS A 197 12.68 15.26 28.15
N ARG A 198 12.88 14.24 28.99
CA ARG A 198 14.22 13.73 29.34
C ARG A 198 14.65 12.57 28.44
N PRO A 199 15.89 12.57 27.93
CA PRO A 199 16.44 11.44 27.19
C PRO A 199 16.70 10.24 28.11
N VAL A 200 16.36 9.03 27.62
CA VAL A 200 16.49 7.77 28.36
C VAL A 200 17.95 7.48 28.79
N THR A 201 18.92 7.96 28.02
CA THR A 201 20.36 7.78 28.29
C THR A 201 20.99 8.95 29.07
N GLY A 202 20.20 9.81 29.71
CA GLY A 202 20.68 10.81 30.67
C GLY A 202 21.13 12.17 30.10
N GLY A 203 21.26 12.35 28.78
CA GLY A 203 21.59 13.67 28.18
C GLY A 203 21.24 13.82 26.70
N ASN A 204 20.92 15.06 26.28
CA ASN A 204 20.73 15.44 24.87
C ASN A 204 22.10 15.74 24.25
N ILE A 205 22.35 15.28 23.02
CA ILE A 205 23.54 15.61 22.24
C ILE A 205 23.16 16.71 21.24
N ALA A 206 23.38 17.97 21.64
CA ALA A 206 22.99 19.14 20.84
C ALA A 206 23.53 19.12 19.40
N ALA A 207 24.73 18.57 19.18
CA ALA A 207 25.32 18.45 17.85
C ALA A 207 24.46 17.59 16.89
N LEU A 208 23.78 16.55 17.40
CA LEU A 208 22.90 15.71 16.58
C LEU A 208 21.59 16.41 16.24
N ASP A 209 21.09 17.25 17.15
CA ASP A 209 19.93 18.10 16.88
C ASP A 209 20.28 19.19 15.86
N GLY A 210 21.49 19.74 15.91
CA GLY A 210 22.02 20.64 14.87
C GLY A 210 22.10 19.97 13.50
N LEU A 211 22.61 18.73 13.42
CA LEU A 211 22.63 17.96 12.17
C LEU A 211 21.22 17.66 11.64
N ARG A 212 20.25 17.41 12.51
CA ARG A 212 18.84 17.27 12.11
C ARG A 212 18.25 18.57 11.57
N GLY A 213 18.58 19.70 12.19
CA GLY A 213 18.20 21.02 11.70
C GLY A 213 18.76 21.28 10.30
N LEU A 214 20.04 20.97 10.09
CA LEU A 214 20.67 21.06 8.77
C LEU A 214 19.99 20.15 7.76
N ALA A 215 19.74 18.89 8.11
CA ALA A 215 19.03 17.94 7.26
C ALA A 215 17.62 18.43 6.88
N ALA A 216 16.88 19.05 7.81
CA ALA A 216 15.58 19.65 7.54
C ALA A 216 15.70 20.81 6.54
N ILE A 217 16.68 21.69 6.71
CA ILE A 217 16.93 22.80 5.79
C ILE A 217 17.24 22.28 4.38
N MET A 218 18.06 21.24 4.27
CA MET A 218 18.38 20.62 2.97
C MET A 218 17.11 20.11 2.26
N VAL A 219 16.21 19.44 2.98
CA VAL A 219 14.94 18.94 2.42
C VAL A 219 14.01 20.08 2.01
N VAL A 220 13.92 21.15 2.80
CA VAL A 220 13.11 22.31 2.43
C VAL A 220 13.70 23.01 1.20
N ALA A 221 15.02 23.25 1.19
CA ALA A 221 15.72 23.89 0.09
C ALA A 221 15.52 23.12 -1.23
N ASP A 222 15.60 21.80 -1.20
CA ASP A 222 15.33 20.91 -2.35
C ASP A 222 13.96 21.15 -3.00
N HIS A 223 12.93 21.36 -2.17
CA HIS A 223 11.56 21.55 -2.64
C HIS A 223 11.20 23.01 -2.96
N THR A 224 11.93 23.99 -2.41
CA THR A 224 11.57 25.41 -2.54
C THR A 224 12.53 26.23 -3.41
N LEU A 225 13.77 25.78 -3.60
CA LEU A 225 14.83 26.56 -4.23
C LEU A 225 15.44 25.78 -5.42
N PRO A 226 15.27 26.24 -6.67
CA PRO A 226 15.80 25.56 -7.85
C PRO A 226 17.30 25.18 -7.80
N PRO A 227 18.21 26.00 -7.23
CA PRO A 227 19.63 25.64 -7.15
C PRO A 227 19.96 24.44 -6.25
N PHE A 228 19.04 24.02 -5.38
CA PHE A 228 19.27 22.98 -4.38
C PHE A 228 18.50 21.68 -4.65
N ILE A 229 17.87 21.56 -5.82
CA ILE A 229 17.21 20.33 -6.25
C ILE A 229 18.24 19.17 -6.27
N GLY A 230 17.87 18.04 -5.66
CA GLY A 230 18.70 16.86 -5.43
C GLY A 230 19.34 16.79 -4.04
N THR A 231 19.41 17.91 -3.29
CA THR A 231 20.05 17.92 -1.95
C THR A 231 19.18 17.31 -0.85
N GLY A 232 17.86 17.22 -1.06
CA GLY A 232 16.91 16.68 -0.09
C GLY A 232 17.18 15.22 0.24
N ALA A 233 17.63 14.44 -0.76
CA ALA A 233 18.00 13.03 -0.57
C ALA A 233 19.11 12.85 0.48
N ALA A 234 20.13 13.71 0.46
CA ALA A 234 21.21 13.68 1.46
C ALA A 234 20.69 14.07 2.86
N GLY A 235 19.78 15.05 2.95
CA GLY A 235 19.11 15.39 4.21
C GLY A 235 18.33 14.20 4.79
N VAL A 236 17.56 13.50 3.95
CA VAL A 236 16.83 12.28 4.37
C VAL A 236 17.79 11.18 4.85
N LEU A 237 18.91 10.95 4.16
CA LEU A 237 19.92 9.98 4.61
C LEU A 237 20.50 10.33 5.99
N ILE A 238 20.77 11.61 6.25
CA ILE A 238 21.22 12.08 7.57
C ILE A 238 20.15 11.76 8.64
N PHE A 239 18.87 12.00 8.36
CA PHE A 239 17.79 11.65 9.30
C PHE A 239 17.74 10.16 9.63
N PHE A 240 17.87 9.29 8.63
CA PHE A 240 17.86 7.85 8.85
C PHE A 240 19.11 7.37 9.61
N ALA A 241 20.30 7.85 9.25
CA ALA A 241 21.54 7.51 9.95
C ALA A 241 21.49 7.92 11.43
N LEU A 242 21.04 9.14 11.72
CA LEU A 242 20.88 9.63 13.09
C LEU A 242 19.80 8.88 13.86
N SER A 243 18.71 8.50 13.20
CA SER A 243 17.65 7.70 13.81
C SER A 243 18.16 6.32 14.21
N GLY A 244 18.91 5.64 13.34
CA GLY A 244 19.52 4.36 13.65
C GLY A 244 20.53 4.43 14.79
N PHE A 245 21.43 5.43 14.75
CA PHE A 245 22.37 5.68 15.84
C PHE A 245 21.65 5.87 17.18
N LEU A 246 20.71 6.82 17.26
CA LEU A 246 20.04 7.14 18.51
C LEU A 246 19.14 6.02 19.04
N LEU A 247 18.55 5.22 18.15
CA LEU A 247 17.72 4.09 18.56
C LEU A 247 18.53 2.88 19.02
N ALA A 248 19.71 2.64 18.43
CA ALA A 248 20.58 1.55 18.83
C ALA A 248 21.31 1.82 20.17
N ARG A 249 21.62 3.09 20.49
CA ARG A 249 22.43 3.47 21.67
C ARG A 249 22.03 2.81 22.99
N PRO A 250 20.76 2.82 23.44
CA PRO A 250 20.38 2.18 24.70
C PRO A 250 20.69 0.68 24.73
N PHE A 251 20.55 0.01 23.58
CA PHE A 251 20.82 -1.42 23.43
C PHE A 251 22.30 -1.73 23.28
N VAL A 252 23.11 -0.80 22.76
CA VAL A 252 24.56 -0.93 22.79
C VAL A 252 25.08 -0.77 24.22
N ALA A 253 24.53 0.18 24.98
CA ALA A 253 24.90 0.40 26.38
C ALA A 253 24.44 -0.74 27.31
N ASN A 254 23.26 -1.31 27.06
CA ASN A 254 22.73 -2.46 27.78
C ASN A 254 22.12 -3.49 26.81
N PRO A 255 22.93 -4.41 26.25
CA PRO A 255 22.48 -5.39 25.27
C PRO A 255 21.36 -6.30 25.75
N ALA A 256 21.33 -6.65 27.04
CA ALA A 256 20.30 -7.51 27.60
C ALA A 256 18.89 -6.90 27.53
N MET A 257 18.77 -5.57 27.36
CA MET A 257 17.47 -4.91 27.19
C MET A 257 16.68 -5.44 26.00
N VAL A 258 17.33 -5.95 24.94
CA VAL A 258 16.63 -6.48 23.76
C VAL A 258 15.81 -7.74 24.10
N LEU A 259 16.20 -8.47 25.15
CA LEU A 259 15.49 -9.67 25.63
C LEU A 259 14.33 -9.34 26.58
N SER A 260 14.23 -8.09 27.05
CA SER A 260 13.16 -7.66 27.95
C SER A 260 11.91 -7.27 27.18
N LEU A 261 10.80 -7.99 27.44
CA LEU A 261 9.49 -7.66 26.88
C LEU A 261 9.03 -6.24 27.25
N GLU A 262 9.29 -5.82 28.49
CA GLU A 262 8.93 -4.47 28.95
C GLU A 262 9.72 -3.38 28.20
N ALA A 263 11.01 -3.61 27.96
CA ALA A 263 11.84 -2.68 27.20
C ALA A 263 11.38 -2.58 25.74
N MET A 264 11.00 -3.71 25.12
CA MET A 264 10.46 -3.77 23.76
C MET A 264 9.08 -3.10 23.65
N GLU A 265 8.17 -3.38 24.59
CA GLU A 265 6.87 -2.69 24.65
C GLU A 265 7.06 -1.18 24.78
N GLY A 266 7.96 -0.74 25.68
CA GLY A 266 8.31 0.66 25.84
C GLY A 266 8.90 1.28 24.58
N TYR A 267 9.77 0.55 23.87
CA TYR A 267 10.34 0.98 22.58
C TYR A 267 9.23 1.23 21.55
N PHE A 268 8.41 0.23 21.26
CA PHE A 268 7.34 0.34 20.26
C PHE A 268 6.33 1.41 20.65
N ARG A 269 5.88 1.45 21.92
CA ARG A 269 4.92 2.46 22.40
C ARG A 269 5.41 3.88 22.13
N ARG A 270 6.68 4.19 22.45
CA ARG A 270 7.26 5.52 22.22
C ARG A 270 7.42 5.85 20.73
N ARG A 271 7.57 4.85 19.85
CA ARG A 271 7.71 5.06 18.40
C ARG A 271 6.35 5.28 17.74
N LEU A 272 5.40 4.40 18.04
CA LEU A 272 4.03 4.51 17.53
C LEU A 272 3.37 5.81 17.99
N ALA A 273 3.52 6.19 19.27
CA ALA A 273 2.99 7.46 19.79
C ALA A 273 3.65 8.71 19.19
N ARG A 274 4.84 8.58 18.60
CA ARG A 274 5.53 9.68 17.91
C ARG A 274 5.02 9.86 16.48
N VAL A 275 4.86 8.75 15.74
CA VAL A 275 4.63 8.77 14.29
C VAL A 275 3.13 8.71 13.95
N LEU A 276 2.39 7.75 14.54
CA LEU A 276 1.02 7.46 14.13
C LEU A 276 0.04 8.63 14.27
N PRO A 277 0.04 9.44 15.36
CA PRO A 277 -0.94 10.50 15.50
C PRO A 277 -0.86 11.54 14.38
N VAL A 278 0.35 12.01 14.08
CA VAL A 278 0.57 13.02 13.02
C VAL A 278 0.32 12.41 11.65
N TYR A 279 0.79 11.18 11.41
CA TYR A 279 0.58 10.48 10.15
C TYR A 279 -0.90 10.27 9.82
N TYR A 280 -1.69 9.77 10.78
CA TYR A 280 -3.12 9.55 10.58
C TYR A 280 -3.91 10.87 10.53
N CYS A 281 -3.48 11.91 11.23
CA CYS A 281 -4.05 13.24 11.07
C CYS A 281 -3.86 13.76 9.64
N TYR A 282 -2.65 13.62 9.08
CA TYR A 282 -2.36 14.00 7.70
C TYR A 282 -3.23 13.22 6.71
N ILE A 283 -3.30 11.88 6.83
CA ILE A 283 -4.13 11.05 5.95
C ILE A 283 -5.60 11.46 6.03
N PHE A 284 -6.11 11.70 7.23
CA PHE A 284 -7.48 12.14 7.43
C PHE A 284 -7.75 13.46 6.70
N MET A 285 -6.88 14.45 6.87
CA MET A 285 -7.03 15.77 6.24
C MET A 285 -6.93 15.71 4.72
N ILE A 286 -5.99 14.94 4.17
CA ILE A 286 -5.70 14.94 2.73
C ILE A 286 -6.61 13.99 1.96
N HIS A 287 -6.91 12.80 2.49
CA HIS A 287 -7.63 11.76 1.76
C HIS A 287 -9.06 11.55 2.26
N CYS A 288 -9.31 11.56 3.57
CA CYS A 288 -10.68 11.34 4.08
C CYS A 288 -11.59 12.56 3.83
N LEU A 289 -11.11 13.78 4.06
CA LEU A 289 -11.90 15.00 3.79
C LEU A 289 -12.19 15.22 2.30
N THR A 290 -11.34 14.68 1.42
CA THR A 290 -11.53 14.71 -0.03
C THR A 290 -12.28 13.49 -0.57
N LEU A 291 -12.82 12.65 0.32
CA LEU A 291 -13.58 11.43 0.01
C LEU A 291 -12.80 10.35 -0.78
N ARG A 292 -11.46 10.41 -0.78
CA ARG A 292 -10.56 9.42 -1.41
C ARG A 292 -10.24 8.28 -0.44
N PHE A 293 -11.26 7.53 -0.05
CA PHE A 293 -11.15 6.47 0.97
C PHE A 293 -10.27 5.29 0.54
N ASP A 294 -10.13 5.08 -0.77
CA ASP A 294 -9.22 4.10 -1.36
C ASP A 294 -7.76 4.41 -1.05
N LEU A 295 -7.31 5.63 -1.35
CA LEU A 295 -5.95 6.10 -1.05
C LEU A 295 -5.73 6.18 0.47
N ALA A 296 -6.72 6.67 1.21
CA ALA A 296 -6.66 6.73 2.67
C ALA A 296 -6.40 5.34 3.27
N LEU A 297 -7.14 4.32 2.81
CA LEU A 297 -6.99 2.97 3.30
C LEU A 297 -5.61 2.39 2.99
N ARG A 298 -5.11 2.57 1.76
CA ARG A 298 -3.79 2.06 1.38
C ARG A 298 -2.67 2.69 2.22
N HIS A 299 -2.75 4.00 2.51
CA HIS A 299 -1.81 4.67 3.41
C HIS A 299 -1.96 4.23 4.87
N VAL A 300 -3.19 4.09 5.40
CA VAL A 300 -3.42 3.60 6.77
C VAL A 300 -2.79 2.21 6.99
N LEU A 301 -2.80 1.36 5.96
CA LEU A 301 -2.22 0.03 5.96
C LEU A 301 -0.72 0.00 5.60
N PHE A 302 -0.09 1.16 5.38
CA PHE A 302 1.30 1.28 4.91
C PHE A 302 1.60 0.56 3.58
N LEU A 303 0.58 0.42 2.71
CA LEU A 303 0.69 -0.20 1.40
C LEU A 303 1.04 0.81 0.30
N GLU A 304 0.85 2.10 0.55
CA GLU A 304 1.08 3.19 -0.40
C GLU A 304 2.15 4.15 0.12
N GLY A 305 3.15 4.40 -0.72
CA GLY A 305 4.26 5.32 -0.47
C GLY A 305 4.24 6.52 -1.41
N ALA A 306 3.08 7.00 -1.85
CA ALA A 306 2.99 8.11 -2.78
C ALA A 306 3.43 9.46 -2.18
N GLY A 307 4.01 10.32 -3.03
CA GLY A 307 4.36 11.70 -2.69
C GLY A 307 5.33 11.78 -1.52
N HIS A 308 5.09 12.68 -0.56
CA HIS A 308 5.98 12.86 0.60
C HIS A 308 5.81 11.79 1.69
N LEU A 309 4.84 10.88 1.57
CA LEU A 309 4.54 9.88 2.61
C LEU A 309 5.41 8.62 2.52
N TRP A 310 6.18 8.45 1.43
CA TRP A 310 7.04 7.28 1.19
C TRP A 310 8.00 6.95 2.34
N ALA A 311 8.48 7.98 3.05
CA ALA A 311 9.44 7.82 4.13
C ALA A 311 8.86 7.15 5.37
N ILE A 312 7.53 7.22 5.58
CA ILE A 312 6.89 6.70 6.79
C ILE A 312 6.82 5.15 6.79
N PRO A 313 6.34 4.47 5.72
CA PRO A 313 6.47 3.01 5.64
C PRO A 313 7.92 2.53 5.85
N GLN A 314 8.89 3.25 5.28
CA GLN A 314 10.33 2.94 5.47
C GLN A 314 10.76 3.10 6.93
N GLU A 315 10.36 4.18 7.61
CA GLU A 315 10.64 4.40 9.04
C GLU A 315 9.99 3.32 9.93
N MET A 316 8.76 2.92 9.61
CA MET A 316 8.03 1.86 10.31
C MET A 316 8.69 0.49 10.12
N LEU A 317 9.09 0.16 8.89
CA LEU A 317 9.83 -1.06 8.59
C LEU A 317 11.18 -1.06 9.33
N PHE A 318 11.89 0.08 9.35
CA PHE A 318 13.13 0.22 10.10
C PHE A 318 12.94 -0.06 11.60
N TYR A 319 11.87 0.46 12.22
CA TYR A 319 11.57 0.18 13.63
C TYR A 319 11.30 -1.29 13.90
N LEU A 320 10.61 -1.96 12.98
CA LEU A 320 10.34 -3.39 13.08
C LEU A 320 11.62 -4.22 12.93
N LEU A 321 12.44 -3.91 11.93
CA LEU A 321 13.67 -4.65 11.61
C LEU A 321 14.81 -4.41 12.61
N LEU A 322 14.80 -3.28 13.31
CA LEU A 322 15.82 -2.98 14.32
C LEU A 322 15.84 -4.02 15.45
N VAL A 323 14.68 -4.53 15.88
CA VAL A 323 14.61 -5.52 16.97
C VAL A 323 15.28 -6.86 16.63
N PRO A 324 14.90 -7.57 15.53
CA PRO A 324 15.59 -8.80 15.16
C PRO A 324 17.07 -8.56 14.83
N LEU A 325 17.43 -7.39 14.30
CA LEU A 325 18.83 -7.02 14.10
C LEU A 325 19.59 -6.94 15.43
N LEU A 326 19.04 -6.25 16.43
CA LEU A 326 19.63 -6.15 17.76
C LEU A 326 19.69 -7.52 18.47
N LEU A 327 18.67 -8.36 18.30
CA LEU A 327 18.66 -9.74 18.80
C LEU A 327 19.79 -10.55 18.16
N CYS A 328 19.99 -10.44 16.85
CA CYS A 328 21.08 -11.11 16.15
C CYS A 328 22.46 -10.62 16.64
N ILE A 329 22.64 -9.30 16.80
CA ILE A 329 23.87 -8.71 17.36
C ILE A 329 24.15 -9.23 18.76
N HIS A 330 23.12 -9.34 19.61
CA HIS A 330 23.26 -9.80 20.98
C HIS A 330 23.52 -11.32 21.08
N LEU A 331 22.70 -12.13 20.40
CA LEU A 331 22.69 -13.59 20.55
C LEU A 331 23.74 -14.29 19.66
N VAL A 332 23.90 -13.84 18.41
CA VAL A 332 24.78 -14.49 17.42
C VAL A 332 26.17 -13.88 17.47
N PHE A 333 26.26 -12.56 17.29
CA PHE A 333 27.56 -11.88 17.22
C PHE A 333 28.14 -11.53 18.61
N ARG A 334 27.37 -11.74 19.67
CA ARG A 334 27.75 -11.49 21.08
C ARG A 334 28.34 -10.09 21.29
N GLY A 335 27.86 -9.11 20.55
CA GLY A 335 28.34 -7.72 20.61
C GLY A 335 29.78 -7.49 20.12
N ARG A 336 30.43 -8.47 19.46
CA ARG A 336 31.81 -8.33 18.97
C ARG A 336 31.87 -7.37 17.78
N VAL A 337 32.32 -6.14 18.02
CA VAL A 337 32.37 -5.05 17.01
C VAL A 337 33.08 -5.47 15.72
N LEU A 338 34.18 -6.23 15.83
CA LEU A 338 34.95 -6.71 14.68
C LEU A 338 34.17 -7.67 13.76
N VAL A 339 33.09 -8.29 14.24
CA VAL A 339 32.22 -9.14 13.44
C VAL A 339 30.96 -8.37 13.03
N VAL A 340 30.39 -7.59 13.95
CA VAL A 340 29.16 -6.83 13.73
C VAL A 340 29.32 -5.81 12.61
N VAL A 341 30.40 -5.04 12.58
CA VAL A 341 30.59 -3.98 11.58
C VAL A 341 30.69 -4.56 10.16
N PRO A 342 31.55 -5.56 9.89
CA PRO A 342 31.54 -6.22 8.57
C PRO A 342 30.20 -6.87 8.24
N ALA A 343 29.53 -7.51 9.19
CA ALA A 343 28.22 -8.14 8.96
C ALA A 343 27.15 -7.13 8.57
N LEU A 344 27.09 -5.97 9.24
CA LEU A 344 26.19 -4.88 8.88
C LEU A 344 26.50 -4.30 7.50
N PHE A 345 27.79 -4.17 7.16
CA PHE A 345 28.21 -3.71 5.84
C PHE A 345 27.80 -4.69 4.74
N VAL A 346 28.03 -5.98 4.93
CA VAL A 346 27.57 -7.02 3.99
C VAL A 346 26.06 -7.04 3.88
N MET A 347 25.34 -6.94 5.00
CA MET A 347 23.87 -6.86 5.00
C MET A 347 23.37 -5.64 4.22
N MET A 348 24.01 -4.48 4.36
CA MET A 348 23.70 -3.28 3.58
C MET A 348 23.87 -3.53 2.07
N LEU A 349 24.98 -4.16 1.66
CA LEU A 349 25.23 -4.48 0.25
C LEU A 349 24.21 -5.48 -0.30
N LEU A 350 23.90 -6.54 0.45
CA LEU A 350 22.91 -7.54 0.07
C LEU A 350 21.51 -6.93 -0.02
N TRP A 351 21.14 -6.08 0.94
CA TRP A 351 19.87 -5.37 0.93
C TRP A 351 19.75 -4.50 -0.32
N ASN A 352 20.78 -3.69 -0.62
CA ASN A 352 20.79 -2.85 -1.81
C ASN A 352 20.78 -3.63 -3.14
N ARG A 353 21.28 -4.88 -3.15
CA ARG A 353 21.35 -5.70 -4.37
C ARG A 353 20.08 -6.50 -4.63
N TYR A 354 19.43 -7.00 -3.58
CA TYR A 354 18.36 -7.99 -3.70
C TYR A 354 17.00 -7.50 -3.22
N VAL A 355 16.92 -6.42 -2.45
CA VAL A 355 15.65 -5.86 -1.96
C VAL A 355 15.30 -4.64 -2.80
N ASP A 356 14.45 -4.87 -3.81
CA ASP A 356 13.88 -3.83 -4.65
C ASP A 356 12.34 -3.79 -4.51
N ALA A 357 11.69 -2.96 -5.33
CA ALA A 357 10.23 -2.81 -5.35
C ALA A 357 9.47 -4.11 -5.70
N THR A 358 10.14 -5.14 -6.23
CA THR A 358 9.51 -6.45 -6.49
C THR A 358 9.40 -7.30 -5.22
N VAL A 359 10.31 -7.10 -4.26
CA VAL A 359 10.34 -7.84 -2.99
C VAL A 359 9.43 -7.19 -1.94
N LEU A 360 9.41 -5.85 -1.90
CA LEU A 360 8.55 -5.06 -1.02
C LEU A 360 7.71 -4.09 -1.85
N PRO A 361 6.67 -4.58 -2.55
CA PRO A 361 5.85 -3.74 -3.39
C PRO A 361 5.05 -2.75 -2.55
N MET A 362 5.19 -1.46 -2.86
CA MET A 362 4.32 -0.39 -2.38
C MET A 362 3.68 0.31 -3.57
N TYR A 363 2.40 0.65 -3.43
CA TYR A 363 1.72 1.50 -4.40
C TYR A 363 2.36 2.89 -4.44
N GLY A 364 2.36 3.49 -5.63
CA GLY A 364 2.81 4.87 -5.84
C GLY A 364 4.33 5.07 -5.90
N MET A 365 5.13 4.00 -5.81
CA MET A 365 6.59 4.06 -5.97
C MET A 365 7.08 3.66 -7.37
N ASP A 366 6.17 3.49 -8.34
CA ASP A 366 6.53 3.27 -9.73
C ASP A 366 6.96 4.62 -10.34
N HIS A 367 8.25 4.91 -10.27
CA HIS A 367 8.94 5.92 -11.07
C HIS A 367 9.85 5.25 -12.08
#